data_AF-A0A7G9GRM9-F1
#
_entry.id   AF-A0A7G9GRM9-F1
#
_cell.length_a   1.000
_cell.length_b   1.000
_cell.length_c   1.000
_cell.angle_alpha   90.00
_cell.angle_beta   90.00
_cell.angle_gamma   90.00
#
_symmetry.space_group_name_H-M   'P 1'
#
loop_
_entity.id
_entity.type
_entity.pdbx_description
1 polymer ?
#
loop_
_entity_poly.entity_id
_entity_poly.type
_entity_poly.pdbx_seq_one_letter_code
_entity_poly.pdbx_strand_id
1 'polypeptide(L)'
;MGKYAKAVIATEIVVKKERRFFNHNRDTTDEVLKELEKIIDPDLYDVEENDDYVVLKLQLKVLRQNIKSFVLEQFELIGKKTKIKESAEKILTLFEQDAFKIENLDDYIYEHENEYVGFNYFDGSGFNRRYLSDLTLSFEGIMYLYEGKVSMEDFSDFSTYLHHLIRAYSKNPLKDTVILDFD
;
A
#
# COMPACT_ATOMS: atom_id res chain seq x y z
N MET A 1 19.73 4.71 -14.00
CA MET A 1 19.63 5.08 -12.57
C MET A 1 18.81 4.01 -11.90
N GLY A 2 19.26 3.41 -10.79
CA GLY A 2 18.44 2.41 -10.08
C GLY A 2 17.34 3.08 -9.27
N LYS A 3 16.27 2.31 -9.03
CA LYS A 3 15.04 2.73 -8.38
C LYS A 3 14.92 2.22 -6.95
N TYR A 4 14.16 2.90 -6.11
CA TYR A 4 13.89 2.47 -4.72
C TYR A 4 12.63 1.62 -4.62
N ALA A 5 12.73 0.45 -4.00
CA ALA A 5 11.57 -0.40 -3.75
C ALA A 5 10.81 0.07 -2.51
N LYS A 6 9.51 0.29 -2.67
CA LYS A 6 8.58 0.67 -1.61
C LYS A 6 7.58 -0.45 -1.40
N ALA A 7 7.28 -0.77 -0.14
CA ALA A 7 6.08 -1.55 0.23
C ALA A 7 5.16 -0.67 1.07
N VAL A 8 3.92 -0.54 0.60
CA VAL A 8 2.92 0.39 1.15
C VAL A 8 1.64 -0.36 1.43
N ILE A 9 1.15 -0.26 2.67
CA ILE A 9 -0.20 -0.65 3.06
C ILE A 9 -1.14 0.41 2.48
N ALA A 10 -1.85 0.09 1.39
CA ALA A 10 -2.69 1.07 0.69
C ALA A 10 -3.92 1.39 1.53
N THR A 11 -3.99 2.62 2.05
CA THR A 11 -5.11 3.11 2.86
C THR A 11 -6.21 3.71 2.01
N GLU A 12 -5.85 4.26 0.86
CA GLU A 12 -6.80 4.69 -0.17
C GLU A 12 -6.27 4.28 -1.55
N ILE A 13 -7.17 3.79 -2.41
CA ILE A 13 -6.90 3.46 -3.80
C ILE A 13 -7.96 4.14 -4.66
N VAL A 14 -7.52 4.91 -5.66
CA VAL A 14 -8.41 5.55 -6.64
C VAL A 14 -8.14 4.93 -8.00
N VAL A 15 -9.16 4.37 -8.63
CA VAL A 15 -9.09 3.72 -9.94
C VAL A 15 -9.91 4.49 -10.95
N LYS A 16 -9.36 4.76 -12.14
CA LYS A 16 -10.11 5.29 -13.28
C LYS A 16 -10.90 4.18 -13.96
N LYS A 17 -12.19 4.41 -14.18
CA LYS A 17 -13.08 3.53 -14.96
C LYS A 17 -12.78 3.60 -16.47
N GLU A 18 -12.17 4.68 -16.95
CA GLU A 18 -11.80 4.83 -18.36
C GLU A 18 -10.53 4.05 -18.70
N ARG A 19 -10.61 3.15 -19.69
CA ARG A 19 -9.43 2.51 -20.28
C ARG A 19 -8.81 3.42 -21.32
N ARG A 20 -7.53 3.77 -21.14
CA ARG A 20 -6.74 4.71 -21.96
C ARG A 20 -6.74 4.45 -23.48
N PHE A 21 -7.13 3.25 -23.94
CA PHE A 21 -7.13 2.84 -25.35
C PHE A 21 -8.52 2.63 -25.97
N PHE A 22 -9.59 2.72 -25.18
CA PHE A 22 -10.97 2.52 -25.64
C PHE A 22 -11.85 3.67 -25.13
N ASN A 23 -11.83 4.80 -25.84
CA ASN A 23 -12.48 6.06 -25.45
C ASN A 23 -14.02 6.02 -25.24
N HIS A 24 -14.65 4.84 -25.31
CA HIS A 24 -16.10 4.69 -25.19
C HIS A 24 -16.57 3.61 -24.21
N ASN A 25 -15.67 2.80 -23.66
CA ASN A 25 -16.03 1.77 -22.68
C ASN A 25 -15.45 2.14 -21.31
N ARG A 26 -16.34 2.40 -20.35
CA ARG A 26 -16.00 2.56 -18.94
C ARG A 26 -16.22 1.22 -18.27
N ASP A 27 -15.23 0.75 -17.52
CA ASP A 27 -15.39 -0.42 -16.66
C ASP A 27 -16.46 -0.12 -15.61
N THR A 28 -17.34 -1.08 -15.39
CA THR A 28 -18.23 -1.09 -14.23
C THR A 28 -17.44 -1.27 -12.95
N THR A 29 -18.01 -0.91 -11.81
CA THR A 29 -17.34 -1.09 -10.51
C THR A 29 -17.01 -2.55 -10.25
N ASP A 30 -17.91 -3.48 -10.56
CA ASP A 30 -17.65 -4.92 -10.42
C ASP A 30 -16.47 -5.40 -11.29
N GLU A 31 -16.32 -4.88 -12.51
CA GLU A 31 -15.17 -5.18 -13.37
C GLU A 31 -13.86 -4.62 -12.78
N VAL A 32 -13.90 -3.42 -12.21
CA VAL A 32 -12.75 -2.82 -11.52
C VAL A 32 -12.36 -3.66 -10.30
N LEU A 33 -13.31 -4.03 -9.45
CA LEU A 33 -13.06 -4.80 -8.23
C LEU A 33 -12.45 -6.17 -8.57
N LYS A 34 -13.01 -6.86 -9.57
CA LYS A 34 -12.49 -8.16 -10.03
C LYS A 34 -11.04 -8.09 -10.54
N GLU A 35 -10.67 -7.01 -11.22
CA GLU A 35 -9.28 -6.80 -11.65
C GLU A 35 -8.37 -6.43 -10.47
N LEU A 36 -8.88 -5.68 -9.49
CA LEU A 36 -8.16 -5.34 -8.26
C LEU A 36 -7.90 -6.54 -7.35
N GLU A 37 -8.76 -7.56 -7.32
CA GLU A 37 -8.59 -8.80 -6.52
C GLU A 37 -7.23 -9.50 -6.76
N LYS A 38 -6.63 -9.26 -7.94
CA LYS A 38 -5.30 -9.76 -8.28
C LYS A 38 -4.19 -9.13 -7.46
N ILE A 39 -4.40 -7.90 -6.96
CA ILE A 39 -3.43 -7.07 -6.23
C ILE A 39 -3.85 -6.92 -4.76
N ILE A 40 -5.13 -6.73 -4.47
CA ILE A 40 -5.61 -6.53 -3.10
C ILE A 40 -6.81 -7.42 -2.80
N ASP A 41 -7.27 -7.43 -1.55
CA ASP A 41 -8.58 -7.93 -1.15
C ASP A 41 -9.55 -6.74 -0.99
N PRO A 42 -10.49 -6.53 -1.94
CA PRO A 42 -11.44 -5.42 -1.87
C PRO A 42 -12.40 -5.47 -0.67
N ASP A 43 -12.63 -6.65 -0.07
CA ASP A 43 -13.55 -6.79 1.08
C ASP A 43 -13.03 -6.08 2.34
N LEU A 44 -11.73 -5.75 2.37
CA LEU A 44 -11.10 -4.98 3.44
C LEU A 44 -11.38 -3.47 3.33
N TYR A 45 -12.01 -3.01 2.25
CA TYR A 45 -12.21 -1.62 1.92
C TYR A 45 -13.69 -1.23 1.91
N ASP A 46 -13.98 0.01 2.29
CA ASP A 46 -15.23 0.68 1.97
C ASP A 46 -15.13 1.22 0.53
N VAL A 47 -16.12 0.89 -0.31
CA VAL A 47 -16.12 1.24 -1.74
C VAL A 47 -17.05 2.43 -1.98
N GLU A 48 -16.49 3.50 -2.55
CA GLU A 48 -17.22 4.66 -3.05
C GLU A 48 -17.05 4.72 -4.58
N GLU A 49 -18.10 5.09 -5.31
CA GLU A 49 -18.03 5.20 -6.76
C GLU A 49 -18.65 6.49 -7.29
N ASN A 50 -18.14 6.94 -8.43
CA ASN A 50 -18.78 7.92 -9.29
C ASN A 50 -18.64 7.50 -10.76
N ASP A 51 -19.03 8.38 -11.68
CA ASP A 51 -19.05 8.09 -13.11
C ASP A 51 -17.66 7.78 -13.70
N ASP A 52 -16.60 8.33 -13.11
CA ASP A 52 -15.24 8.29 -13.64
C ASP A 52 -14.29 7.42 -12.79
N TYR A 53 -14.62 7.22 -11.51
CA TYR A 53 -13.72 6.62 -10.53
C TYR A 53 -14.41 5.59 -9.63
N VAL A 54 -13.61 4.62 -9.17
CA VAL A 54 -13.87 3.78 -8.01
C VAL A 54 -12.82 4.13 -6.96
N VAL A 55 -13.27 4.44 -5.74
CA VAL A 55 -12.42 4.79 -4.60
C VAL A 55 -12.59 3.71 -3.54
N LEU A 56 -11.48 3.12 -3.10
CA LEU A 56 -11.46 2.13 -2.04
C LEU A 56 -10.74 2.73 -0.84
N LYS A 57 -11.40 2.77 0.32
CA LYS A 57 -10.82 3.26 1.58
C LYS A 57 -10.69 2.11 2.55
N LEU A 58 -9.48 1.82 3.00
CA LEU A 58 -9.21 0.71 3.90
C LEU A 58 -9.99 0.90 5.21
N GLN A 59 -10.77 -0.10 5.61
CA GLN A 59 -11.56 -0.02 6.83
C GLN A 59 -10.64 0.25 8.02
N LEU A 60 -10.84 1.40 8.68
CA LEU A 60 -9.96 1.86 9.76
C LEU A 60 -9.83 0.84 10.90
N LYS A 61 -10.91 0.08 11.17
CA LYS A 61 -10.91 -1.00 12.15
C LYS A 61 -9.95 -2.13 11.75
N VAL A 62 -9.94 -2.54 10.48
CA VAL A 62 -9.03 -3.57 9.96
C VAL A 62 -7.59 -3.09 10.08
N LEU A 63 -7.31 -1.85 9.65
CA LEU A 63 -5.98 -1.27 9.76
C LEU A 63 -5.47 -1.26 11.20
N ARG A 64 -6.23 -0.66 12.12
CA ARG A 64 -5.83 -0.53 13.52
C ARG A 64 -5.61 -1.86 14.22
N GLN A 65 -6.48 -2.85 13.99
CA GLN A 65 -6.35 -4.15 14.65
C GLN A 65 -5.14 -4.97 14.19
N ASN A 66 -4.55 -4.63 13.05
CA ASN A 66 -3.61 -5.50 12.36
C ASN A 66 -2.26 -4.85 12.03
N ILE A 67 -2.15 -3.51 12.00
CA ILE A 67 -0.97 -2.81 11.49
C ILE A 67 0.30 -3.12 12.27
N LYS A 68 0.23 -3.14 13.60
CA LYS A 68 1.39 -3.37 14.46
C LYS A 68 1.99 -4.75 14.21
N SER A 69 1.16 -5.78 14.31
CA SER A 69 1.60 -7.16 14.12
C SER A 69 2.10 -7.41 12.70
N PHE A 70 1.42 -6.84 11.69
CA PHE A 70 1.83 -6.95 10.30
C PHE A 70 3.22 -6.35 10.06
N VAL A 71 3.44 -5.07 10.43
CA VAL A 71 4.70 -4.39 10.16
C VAL A 71 5.88 -5.07 10.89
N LEU A 72 5.66 -5.54 12.13
CA LEU A 72 6.69 -6.27 12.87
C LEU A 72 7.03 -7.62 12.23
N GLU A 73 6.03 -8.37 11.75
CA GLU A 73 6.23 -9.62 10.99
C GLU A 73 7.04 -9.37 9.71
N GLN A 74 6.72 -8.29 8.99
CA GLN A 74 7.52 -7.88 7.84
C GLN A 74 8.96 -7.56 8.26
N PHE A 75 9.18 -6.78 9.32
CA PHE A 75 10.53 -6.43 9.80
C PHE A 75 11.37 -7.65 10.22
N GLU A 76 10.73 -8.73 10.69
CA GLU A 76 11.39 -10.01 10.92
C GLU A 76 11.85 -10.67 9.63
N LEU A 77 10.98 -10.73 8.61
CA LEU A 77 11.27 -11.33 7.32
C LEU A 77 12.48 -10.68 6.61
N ILE A 78 12.54 -9.35 6.60
CA ILE A 78 13.64 -8.57 5.98
C ILE A 78 14.87 -8.42 6.91
N GLY A 79 14.83 -8.95 8.13
CA GLY A 79 15.98 -8.90 9.04
C GLY A 79 16.34 -7.48 9.51
N LYS A 80 15.35 -6.60 9.72
CA LYS A 80 15.60 -5.23 10.20
C LYS A 80 16.24 -5.22 11.60
N LYS A 81 17.11 -4.23 11.85
CA LYS A 81 17.84 -4.06 13.11
C LYS A 81 16.87 -3.86 14.30
N THR A 82 17.21 -4.38 15.47
CA THR A 82 16.37 -4.33 16.68
C THR A 82 15.91 -2.92 17.06
N LYS A 83 16.80 -1.92 17.00
CA LYS A 83 16.45 -0.52 17.32
C LYS A 83 15.34 0.05 16.41
N ILE A 84 15.32 -0.37 15.14
CA ILE A 84 14.30 0.04 14.17
C ILE A 84 12.95 -0.56 14.56
N LYS A 85 12.94 -1.85 14.94
CA LYS A 85 11.74 -2.56 15.41
C LYS A 85 11.16 -1.88 16.65
N GLU A 86 11.98 -1.57 17.65
CA GLU A 86 11.54 -0.91 18.89
C GLU A 86 10.93 0.48 18.65
N SER A 87 11.51 1.27 17.72
CA SER A 87 10.98 2.59 17.37
C SER A 87 9.62 2.46 16.68
N ALA A 88 9.52 1.62 15.64
CA ALA A 88 8.26 1.38 14.93
C ALA A 88 7.18 0.82 15.86
N GLU A 89 7.54 -0.09 16.77
CA GLU A 89 6.60 -0.68 17.72
C GLU A 89 5.89 0.37 18.58
N LYS A 90 6.63 1.39 19.06
CA LYS A 90 6.05 2.48 19.85
C LYS A 90 4.99 3.25 19.06
N ILE A 91 5.30 3.62 17.83
CA ILE A 91 4.38 4.38 16.95
C ILE A 91 3.14 3.55 16.64
N LEU A 92 3.33 2.30 16.25
CA LEU A 92 2.25 1.40 15.89
C LEU A 92 1.34 1.09 17.09
N THR A 93 1.90 1.04 18.31
CA THR A 93 1.10 0.91 19.55
C THR A 93 0.23 2.16 19.79
N LEU A 94 0.73 3.36 19.52
CA LEU A 94 -0.09 4.58 19.60
C LEU A 94 -1.21 4.58 18.54
N PHE A 95 -0.91 4.06 17.35
CA PHE A 95 -1.88 3.93 16.26
C PHE A 95 -3.03 2.98 16.62
N GLU A 96 -2.74 1.89 17.32
CA GLU A 96 -3.75 0.94 17.83
C GLU A 96 -4.70 1.59 18.86
N GLN A 97 -4.24 2.59 19.63
CA GLN A 97 -4.92 3.08 20.82
C GLN A 97 -6.05 4.10 20.58
N ASP A 98 -6.53 4.29 19.34
CA ASP A 98 -7.60 5.24 18.94
C ASP A 98 -7.31 6.73 19.25
N ALA A 99 -6.28 7.01 20.06
CA ALA A 99 -5.81 8.34 20.43
C ALA A 99 -5.02 9.03 19.31
N PHE A 100 -4.66 8.30 18.26
CA PHE A 100 -3.84 8.80 17.15
C PHE A 100 -4.66 8.91 15.86
N LYS A 101 -4.71 10.11 15.29
CA LYS A 101 -5.27 10.35 13.95
C LYS A 101 -4.23 10.04 12.90
N ILE A 102 -4.58 9.26 11.88
CA ILE A 102 -3.67 8.91 10.77
C ILE A 102 -3.12 10.15 10.04
N GLU A 103 -3.92 11.22 9.99
CA GLU A 103 -3.54 12.54 9.47
C GLU A 103 -2.29 13.12 10.15
N ASN A 104 -2.06 12.80 11.42
CA ASN A 104 -0.92 13.28 12.20
C ASN A 104 0.31 12.36 12.08
N LEU A 105 0.24 11.28 11.28
CA LEU A 105 1.30 10.29 11.19
C LEU A 105 2.61 10.91 10.71
N ASP A 106 2.54 11.79 9.71
CA ASP A 106 3.72 12.45 9.17
C ASP A 106 4.38 13.43 10.12
N ASP A 107 3.59 14.27 10.80
CA ASP A 107 4.10 15.18 11.83
C ASP A 107 4.79 14.39 12.95
N TYR A 108 4.18 13.29 13.38
CA TYR A 108 4.73 12.44 14.43
C TYR A 108 6.02 11.73 13.98
N ILE A 109 6.05 11.20 12.76
CA ILE A 109 7.24 10.56 12.17
C ILE A 109 8.39 11.56 12.07
N TYR A 110 8.08 12.79 11.63
CA TYR A 110 9.04 13.88 11.52
C TYR A 110 9.61 14.29 12.89
N GLU A 111 8.74 14.48 13.89
CA GLU A 111 9.13 14.85 15.26
C GLU A 111 10.00 13.79 15.96
N HIS A 112 9.83 12.51 15.59
CA HIS A 112 10.52 11.39 16.21
C HIS A 112 11.65 10.81 15.33
N GLU A 113 12.06 11.53 14.28
CA GLU A 113 13.14 11.18 13.35
C GLU A 113 13.03 9.73 12.82
N ASN A 114 11.81 9.26 12.51
CA ASN A 114 11.61 7.89 12.04
C ASN A 114 11.78 7.81 10.52
N GLU A 115 12.84 7.15 10.07
CA GLU A 115 13.13 6.96 8.64
C GLU A 115 12.49 5.69 8.04
N TYR A 116 11.72 4.91 8.83
CA TYR A 116 11.42 3.51 8.52
C TYR A 116 9.93 3.20 8.34
N VAL A 117 9.08 3.93 9.05
CA VAL A 117 7.63 3.94 8.81
C VAL A 117 7.28 5.36 8.40
N GLY A 118 6.68 5.51 7.22
CA GLY A 118 6.35 6.77 6.56
C GLY A 118 4.88 6.80 6.18
N PHE A 119 4.24 7.97 6.12
CA PHE A 119 3.11 8.09 5.20
C PHE A 119 3.67 8.36 3.81
N ASN A 120 3.17 7.62 2.82
CA ASN A 120 3.49 7.86 1.42
C ASN A 120 2.30 8.61 0.82
N TYR A 121 2.36 9.94 0.89
CA TYR A 121 1.47 10.81 0.13
C TYR A 121 1.88 10.76 -1.33
N PHE A 122 1.04 10.15 -2.16
CA PHE A 122 1.23 10.23 -3.60
C PHE A 122 0.62 11.55 -4.08
N ASP A 123 1.44 12.59 -4.19
CA ASP A 123 1.07 13.84 -4.85
C ASP A 123 0.76 13.56 -6.32
N GLY A 124 -0.53 13.33 -6.61
CA GLY A 124 -1.30 13.84 -7.74
C GLY A 124 -0.83 13.58 -9.19
N SER A 125 0.36 13.04 -9.39
CA SER A 125 1.10 13.01 -10.64
C SER A 125 1.37 11.58 -11.09
N GLY A 126 0.29 10.80 -11.21
CA GLY A 126 0.29 9.67 -12.12
C GLY A 126 -0.53 8.50 -11.63
N PHE A 127 -1.81 8.49 -12.01
CA PHE A 127 -2.49 7.23 -12.21
C PHE A 127 -1.59 6.33 -13.07
N ASN A 128 -1.15 5.20 -12.52
CA ASN A 128 -0.21 4.29 -13.14
C ASN A 128 -0.82 2.90 -13.26
N ARG A 129 -0.44 2.19 -14.33
CA ARG A 129 -0.74 0.76 -14.45
C ARG A 129 0.19 0.01 -13.51
N ARG A 130 -0.36 -0.92 -12.74
CA ARG A 130 0.40 -1.68 -11.74
C ARG A 130 0.62 -3.11 -12.22
N TYR A 131 1.69 -3.72 -11.71
CA TYR A 131 1.97 -5.13 -11.92
C TYR A 131 0.73 -5.93 -11.49
N LEU A 132 0.21 -6.80 -12.36
CA LEU A 132 -1.02 -7.60 -12.16
C LEU A 132 -2.38 -6.96 -12.48
N SER A 133 -2.49 -5.68 -12.84
CA SER A 133 -3.76 -5.15 -13.37
C SER A 133 -3.62 -4.32 -14.64
N ASP A 134 -4.69 -4.31 -15.42
CA ASP A 134 -4.85 -3.44 -16.59
C ASP A 134 -5.41 -2.06 -16.21
N LEU A 135 -5.68 -1.87 -14.91
CA LEU A 135 -6.27 -0.67 -14.35
C LEU A 135 -5.26 0.46 -14.27
N THR A 136 -5.76 1.68 -14.39
CA THR A 136 -4.96 2.88 -14.12
C THR A 136 -5.37 3.41 -12.76
N LEU A 137 -4.48 3.35 -11.77
CA LEU A 137 -4.79 3.67 -10.38
C LEU A 137 -3.75 4.57 -9.72
N SER A 138 -4.17 5.31 -8.71
CA SER A 138 -3.32 5.97 -7.71
C SER A 138 -3.63 5.38 -6.33
N PHE A 139 -2.68 5.47 -5.41
CA PHE A 139 -2.90 5.03 -4.03
C PHE A 139 -2.09 5.91 -3.08
N GLU A 140 -2.51 5.95 -1.83
CA GLU A 140 -1.73 6.46 -0.70
C GLU A 140 -1.74 5.43 0.44
N GLY A 141 -0.79 5.57 1.37
CA GLY A 141 -0.84 4.76 2.57
C GLY A 141 0.46 4.67 3.35
N ILE A 142 0.52 3.68 4.22
CA ILE A 142 1.58 3.56 5.21
C ILE A 142 2.71 2.72 4.64
N MET A 143 3.85 3.37 4.42
CA MET A 143 5.09 2.73 3.99
C MET A 143 5.80 2.11 5.19
N TYR A 144 6.22 0.85 5.05
CA TYR A 144 7.06 0.17 6.06
C TYR A 144 8.36 -0.37 5.46
N LEU A 145 8.53 -0.29 4.14
CA LEU A 145 9.76 -0.64 3.46
C LEU A 145 10.12 0.44 2.46
N TYR A 146 11.36 0.94 2.56
CA TYR A 146 12.02 1.78 1.58
C TYR A 146 13.45 1.28 1.43
N GLU A 147 13.70 0.44 0.43
CA GLU A 147 14.99 -0.27 0.32
C GLU A 147 15.54 -0.33 -1.10
N GLY A 148 16.87 -0.25 -1.15
CA GLY A 148 17.69 -0.61 -2.31
C GLY A 148 17.67 0.39 -3.47
N LYS A 149 18.75 0.40 -4.24
CA LYS A 149 18.81 1.01 -5.57
C LYS A 149 18.79 -0.14 -6.57
N VAL A 150 17.60 -0.65 -6.89
CA VAL A 150 17.43 -1.79 -7.80
C VAL A 150 17.54 -1.27 -9.24
N SER A 151 18.49 -1.78 -10.00
CA SER A 151 18.62 -1.49 -11.43
C SER A 151 18.10 -2.70 -12.21
N MET A 152 16.90 -2.60 -12.76
CA MET A 152 16.29 -3.61 -13.62
C MET A 152 15.55 -2.93 -14.79
N GLU A 153 15.44 -3.63 -15.91
CA GLU A 153 14.76 -3.13 -17.11
C GLU A 153 13.23 -3.19 -16.96
N ASP A 154 12.71 -4.26 -16.33
CA ASP A 154 11.30 -4.40 -15.97
C ASP A 154 11.18 -4.87 -14.51
N PHE A 155 10.33 -4.18 -13.75
CA PHE A 155 10.05 -4.48 -12.35
C PHE A 155 8.76 -5.28 -12.16
N SER A 156 7.98 -5.53 -13.22
CA SER A 156 6.64 -6.14 -13.14
C SER A 156 6.67 -7.56 -12.56
N ASP A 157 7.53 -8.43 -13.07
CA ASP A 157 7.70 -9.80 -12.60
C ASP A 157 8.28 -9.84 -11.17
N PHE A 158 9.24 -8.97 -10.86
CA PHE A 158 9.83 -8.89 -9.53
C PHE A 158 8.84 -8.36 -8.49
N SER A 159 8.03 -7.37 -8.86
CA SER A 159 6.93 -6.88 -8.03
C SER A 159 5.92 -7.99 -7.77
N THR A 160 5.52 -8.72 -8.82
CA THR A 160 4.62 -9.86 -8.71
C THR A 160 5.17 -10.93 -7.75
N TYR A 161 6.46 -11.23 -7.85
CA TYR A 161 7.11 -12.19 -6.96
C TYR A 161 7.11 -11.72 -5.50
N LEU A 162 7.53 -10.48 -5.23
CA LEU A 162 7.54 -9.93 -3.88
C LEU A 162 6.14 -9.86 -3.28
N HIS A 163 5.14 -9.52 -4.08
CA HIS A 163 3.73 -9.50 -3.68
C HIS A 163 3.26 -10.88 -3.19
N HIS A 164 3.49 -11.92 -4.00
CA HIS A 164 3.14 -13.28 -3.61
C HIS A 164 3.90 -13.75 -2.37
N LEU A 165 5.16 -13.32 -2.22
CA LEU A 165 5.98 -13.66 -1.05
C LEU A 165 5.40 -13.04 0.24
N ILE A 166 4.96 -11.77 0.19
CA ILE A 166 4.27 -11.10 1.32
C ILE A 166 2.98 -11.85 1.68
N ARG A 167 2.14 -12.16 0.67
CA ARG A 167 0.88 -12.89 0.86
C ARG A 167 1.08 -14.31 1.42
N ALA A 168 2.16 -14.99 1.02
CA ALA A 168 2.46 -16.34 1.47
C ALA A 168 3.05 -16.38 2.89
N TYR A 169 3.82 -15.35 3.27
CA TYR A 169 4.50 -15.32 4.56
C TYR A 169 3.54 -14.97 5.71
N SER A 170 2.59 -14.06 5.47
CA SER A 170 1.74 -13.54 6.52
C SER A 170 0.35 -14.20 6.57
N LYS A 171 -0.19 -14.34 7.78
CA LYS A 171 -1.61 -14.66 8.02
C LYS A 171 -2.45 -13.41 8.32
N ASN A 172 -1.81 -12.26 8.46
CA ASN A 172 -2.46 -11.00 8.75
C ASN A 172 -3.20 -10.49 7.51
N PRO A 173 -4.45 -10.00 7.62
CA PRO A 173 -5.23 -9.54 6.47
C PRO A 173 -4.58 -8.38 5.71
N LEU A 174 -3.75 -7.55 6.35
CA LEU A 174 -3.08 -6.43 5.68
C LEU A 174 -2.08 -6.87 4.62
N LYS A 175 -1.68 -8.15 4.57
CA LYS A 175 -0.88 -8.68 3.45
C LYS A 175 -1.57 -8.48 2.09
N ASP A 176 -2.91 -8.48 2.09
CA ASP A 176 -3.75 -8.33 0.90
C ASP A 176 -4.12 -6.86 0.66
N THR A 177 -3.41 -5.91 1.31
CA THR A 177 -3.55 -4.46 1.09
C THR A 177 -2.26 -3.84 0.55
N VAL A 178 -1.20 -4.64 0.35
CA VAL A 178 0.12 -4.12 0.02
C VAL A 178 0.26 -3.83 -1.47
N ILE A 179 0.64 -2.60 -1.79
CA ILE A 179 1.10 -2.22 -3.12
C ILE A 179 2.62 -2.00 -3.07
N LEU A 180 3.29 -2.50 -4.12
CA LEU A 180 4.73 -2.32 -4.31
C LEU A 180 4.96 -1.22 -5.33
N ASP A 181 5.89 -0.32 -5.03
CA ASP A 181 6.30 0.74 -5.95
C ASP A 181 7.80 0.78 -6.14
N PHE A 182 8.23 1.29 -7.30
CA PHE A 182 9.63 1.44 -7.66
C PHE A 182 9.87 2.87 -8.19
N ASP A 183 10.49 3.71 -7.36
CA ASP A 183 10.79 5.11 -7.64
C ASP A 183 12.11 5.29 -8.37
#